data_AF-A0A1G7BXE3-F1
#
_entry.id   AF-A0A1G7BXE3-F1
#
_cell.length_a   1.000
_cell.length_b   1.000
_cell.length_c   1.000
_cell.angle_alpha   90.00
_cell.angle_beta   90.00
_cell.angle_gamma   90.00
#
_symmetry.space_group_name_H-M   'P 1'
#
loop_
_entity.id
_entity.type
_entity.pdbx_description
1 polymer ?
#
loop_
_entity_poly.entity_id
_entity_poly.type
_entity_poly.pdbx_seq_one_letter_code
_entity_poly.pdbx_strand_id
1 'polypeptide(L)'
;MEAVIAVVGAGGNRDDLAALRQWLVREDAFRGRVAFAPAEVREGELGAVQELLTVALTAGSFNALCQAIAAWFQARRSELEVEVTNSEGGSVRISAKGAVVKSVAKKLDLGR
;
A
#
# COMPACT_ATOMS: atom_id res chain seq x y z
N MET A 1 -9.21 -10.76 -5.36
CA MET A 1 -8.48 -9.56 -5.79
C MET A 1 -7.42 -9.29 -4.77
N GLU A 2 -6.28 -8.75 -5.17
CA GLU A 2 -5.19 -8.42 -4.26
C GLU A 2 -4.70 -7.00 -4.56
N ALA A 3 -4.39 -6.28 -3.50
CA ALA A 3 -3.77 -4.97 -3.58
C ALA A 3 -2.41 -5.02 -2.93
N VAL A 4 -1.44 -4.40 -3.59
CA VAL A 4 -0.09 -4.22 -3.10
C VAL A 4 0.04 -2.78 -2.62
N ILE A 5 0.53 -2.61 -1.39
CA ILE A 5 0.78 -1.32 -0.77
C ILE A 5 2.28 -1.12 -0.72
N ALA A 6 2.75 -0.05 -1.35
CA ALA A 6 4.11 0.44 -1.29
C ALA A 6 4.15 1.74 -0.46
N VAL A 7 5.13 1.91 0.41
CA VAL A 7 5.37 3.21 1.06
C VAL A 7 6.36 3.99 0.19
N VAL A 8 5.94 5.15 -0.31
CA VAL A 8 6.74 6.01 -1.18
C VAL A 8 7.14 7.27 -0.41
N GLY A 9 8.45 7.48 -0.23
CA GLY A 9 8.97 8.67 0.45
C GLY A 9 10.29 8.43 1.19
N ALA A 10 11.03 9.51 1.43
CA ALA A 10 12.35 9.49 2.07
C ALA A 10 12.36 8.97 3.52
N GLY A 11 11.19 8.80 4.14
CA GLY A 11 11.02 8.27 5.49
C GLY A 11 10.30 6.92 5.56
N GLY A 12 10.02 6.27 4.43
CA GLY A 12 9.35 4.96 4.43
C GLY A 12 10.31 3.86 4.85
N ASN A 13 10.34 3.52 6.14
CA ASN A 13 11.15 2.43 6.65
C ASN A 13 10.30 1.18 6.94
N ARG A 14 10.96 0.04 7.17
CA ARG A 14 10.34 -1.23 7.59
C ARG A 14 9.37 -1.06 8.76
N ASP A 15 9.72 -0.20 9.71
CA ASP A 15 8.91 0.08 10.90
C ASP A 15 7.55 0.70 10.55
N ASP A 16 7.51 1.61 9.58
CA ASP A 16 6.27 2.24 9.12
C ASP A 16 5.35 1.23 8.45
N LEU A 17 5.93 0.35 7.64
CA LEU A 17 5.21 -0.73 6.99
C LEU A 17 4.69 -1.74 8.03
N ALA A 18 5.49 -2.07 9.04
CA ALA A 18 5.07 -2.93 10.14
C ALA A 18 3.94 -2.30 10.98
N ALA A 19 4.02 -0.99 11.26
CA ALA A 19 2.99 -0.24 11.96
C ALA A 19 1.68 -0.19 11.14
N LEU A 20 1.78 0.04 9.82
CA LEU A 20 0.62 0.00 8.93
C LEU A 20 0.00 -1.40 8.89
N ARG A 21 0.82 -2.46 8.79
CA ARG A 21 0.33 -3.83 8.88
C ARG A 21 -0.41 -4.08 10.19
N GLN A 22 0.17 -3.68 11.32
CA GLN A 22 -0.44 -3.83 12.63
C GLN A 22 -1.77 -3.09 12.74
N TRP A 23 -1.89 -1.93 12.10
CA TRP A 23 -3.15 -1.21 12.00
C TRP A 23 -4.18 -1.98 11.17
N LEU A 24 -3.80 -2.42 9.96
CA LEU A 24 -4.72 -3.13 9.07
C LEU A 24 -5.21 -4.47 9.65
N VAL A 25 -4.35 -5.24 10.33
CA VAL A 25 -4.79 -6.52 10.93
C VAL A 25 -5.74 -6.34 12.13
N ARG A 26 -5.84 -5.13 12.69
CA ARG A 26 -6.85 -4.81 13.72
C ARG A 26 -8.24 -4.61 13.13
N GLU A 27 -8.32 -4.22 11.86
CA GLU A 27 -9.58 -4.12 11.13
C GLU A 27 -10.06 -5.53 10.76
N ASP A 28 -11.30 -5.86 11.12
CA ASP A 28 -11.89 -7.17 10.87
C ASP A 28 -11.88 -7.55 9.38
N ALA A 29 -12.09 -6.56 8.51
CA ALA A 29 -12.05 -6.71 7.06
C ALA A 29 -10.71 -7.21 6.52
N PHE A 30 -9.58 -6.91 7.18
CA PHE A 30 -8.24 -7.25 6.70
C PHE A 30 -7.49 -8.25 7.61
N ARG A 31 -8.10 -8.65 8.72
CA ARG A 31 -7.54 -9.66 9.63
C ARG A 31 -7.18 -10.93 8.87
N GLY A 32 -5.92 -11.36 8.98
CA GLY A 32 -5.39 -12.56 8.30
C GLY A 32 -5.21 -12.43 6.78
N ARG A 33 -5.47 -11.25 6.21
CA ARG A 33 -5.38 -10.99 4.76
C ARG A 33 -4.18 -10.12 4.37
N VAL A 34 -3.36 -9.72 5.34
CA VAL A 34 -2.24 -8.80 5.15
C VAL A 34 -0.91 -9.54 5.34
N ALA A 35 -0.09 -9.58 4.29
CA ALA A 35 1.21 -10.23 4.27
C ALA A 35 2.30 -9.27 3.76
N PHE A 36 3.54 -9.45 4.25
CA PHE A 36 4.68 -8.75 3.66
C PHE A 36 5.07 -9.42 2.34
N ALA A 37 5.37 -8.62 1.33
CA ALA A 37 5.89 -9.07 0.06
C ALA A 37 7.25 -8.41 -0.19
N PRO A 38 8.23 -9.14 -0.76
CA PRO A 38 9.46 -8.54 -1.23
C PRO A 38 9.14 -7.56 -2.37
N ALA A 39 9.64 -6.31 -2.32
CA ALA A 39 9.58 -5.46 -3.50
C ALA A 39 10.53 -6.01 -4.56
N GLU A 40 10.04 -6.07 -5.79
CA GLU A 40 10.90 -6.13 -6.95
C GLU A 40 11.57 -4.76 -7.08
N VAL A 41 12.90 -4.74 -6.92
CA VAL A 41 13.70 -3.52 -7.05
C VAL A 41 13.57 -3.03 -8.49
N ARG A 42 12.79 -1.97 -8.72
CA ARG A 42 12.69 -1.36 -10.06
C ARG A 42 13.96 -0.57 -10.35
N GLU A 43 14.56 -0.86 -11.49
CA GLU A 43 15.76 -0.20 -12.00
C GLU A 43 15.53 1.32 -12.10
N GLY A 44 16.18 2.09 -11.22
CA GLY A 44 16.11 3.56 -11.20
C GLY A 44 15.92 4.18 -9.81
N GLU A 45 15.45 3.41 -8.83
CA GLU A 45 15.43 3.84 -7.43
C GLU A 45 16.73 3.39 -6.75
N LEU A 46 17.73 4.28 -6.73
CA LEU A 46 19.00 4.05 -6.04
C LEU A 46 18.76 3.82 -4.53
N GLY A 47 18.71 2.56 -4.11
CA GLY A 47 19.07 2.13 -2.76
C GLY A 47 17.98 2.11 -1.68
N ALA A 48 16.70 2.23 -2.01
CA ALA A 48 15.63 1.97 -1.04
C ALA A 48 15.14 0.53 -1.21
N VAL A 49 15.47 -0.35 -0.25
CA VAL A 49 14.77 -1.64 -0.12
C VAL A 49 13.34 -1.30 0.29
N GLN A 50 12.46 -1.09 -0.68
CA GLN A 50 11.05 -0.96 -0.39
C GLN A 50 10.56 -2.33 0.10
N GLU A 51 9.99 -2.41 1.29
CA GLU A 51 9.18 -3.57 1.65
C GLU A 51 7.74 -3.26 1.20
N LEU A 52 7.05 -4.28 0.66
CA LEU A 52 5.67 -4.16 0.22
C LEU A 52 4.73 -4.91 1.17
N LEU A 53 3.48 -4.49 1.19
CA LEU A 53 2.39 -5.18 1.88
C LEU A 53 1.35 -5.65 0.86
N THR A 54 1.12 -6.94 0.77
CA THR A 54 0.01 -7.49 -0.02
C THR A 54 -1.21 -7.66 0.88
N VAL A 55 -2.35 -7.16 0.42
CA VAL A 55 -3.65 -7.29 1.09
C VAL A 55 -4.61 -8.00 0.16
N ALA A 56 -5.13 -9.14 0.61
CA ALA A 56 -6.22 -9.83 -0.09
C ALA A 56 -7.52 -9.03 0.09
N LEU A 57 -8.11 -8.64 -1.03
CA LEU A 57 -9.34 -7.86 -1.12
C LEU A 57 -10.52 -8.72 -1.56
N THR A 58 -11.65 -8.51 -0.91
CA THR A 58 -12.96 -9.00 -1.34
C THR A 58 -13.64 -7.96 -2.23
N ALA A 59 -14.69 -8.34 -2.96
CA ALA A 59 -15.44 -7.39 -3.76
C ALA A 59 -15.91 -6.19 -2.90
N GLY A 60 -15.58 -4.98 -3.32
CA GLY A 60 -15.93 -3.74 -2.63
C GLY A 60 -15.04 -3.32 -1.46
N SER A 61 -14.04 -4.11 -1.04
CA SER A 61 -13.20 -3.78 0.12
C SER A 61 -12.05 -2.81 -0.19
N PHE A 62 -11.86 -2.41 -1.44
CA PHE A 62 -10.82 -1.46 -1.84
C PHE A 62 -11.03 -0.08 -1.21
N ASN A 63 -12.26 0.44 -1.21
CA ASN A 63 -12.57 1.70 -0.54
C ASN A 63 -12.34 1.63 0.97
N ALA A 64 -12.69 0.49 1.60
CA ALA A 64 -12.41 0.28 3.02
C ALA A 64 -10.90 0.29 3.31
N LEU A 65 -10.08 -0.25 2.41
CA LEU A 65 -8.62 -0.22 2.53
C LEU A 65 -8.11 1.22 2.48
N CYS A 66 -8.56 2.00 1.48
CA CYS A 66 -8.20 3.41 1.35
C CYS A 66 -8.58 4.23 2.60
N GLN A 67 -9.76 3.98 3.18
CA GLN A 67 -10.19 4.65 4.40
C GLN A 67 -9.38 4.23 5.63
N ALA A 68 -9.07 2.94 5.77
CA ALA A 68 -8.23 2.44 6.87
C ALA A 68 -6.83 3.07 6.85
N ILE A 69 -6.24 3.20 5.65
CA ILE A 69 -4.96 3.87 5.44
C ILE A 69 -5.05 5.36 5.78
N ALA A 70 -6.09 6.06 5.31
CA ALA A 70 -6.30 7.47 5.63
C ALA A 70 -6.46 7.69 7.14
N ALA A 71 -7.19 6.81 7.83
CA ALA A 71 -7.33 6.83 9.29
C ALA A 71 -6.00 6.62 10.00
N TRP A 72 -5.14 5.73 9.50
CA TRP A 72 -3.80 5.51 10.03
C TRP A 72 -2.91 6.75 9.90
N PHE A 73 -2.93 7.43 8.75
CA PHE A 73 -2.20 8.69 8.56
C PHE A 73 -2.62 9.75 9.57
N GLN A 74 -3.93 9.89 9.80
CA GLN A 74 -4.48 10.83 10.77
C GLN A 74 -4.06 10.48 12.21
N ALA A 75 -4.04 9.20 12.54
CA ALA A 75 -3.64 8.73 13.87
C ALA A 75 -2.14 8.95 14.14
N ARG A 76 -1.28 8.79 13.13
CA ARG A 76 0.18 8.84 13.28
C ARG A 76 0.79 10.22 12.95
N ARG A 77 0.00 11.19 12.46
CA ARG A 77 0.46 12.53 12.04
C ARG A 77 1.71 12.47 11.15
N SER A 78 1.85 11.41 10.35
CA SER A 78 3.04 11.18 9.55
C SER A 78 2.83 11.71 8.14
N GLU A 79 3.73 12.54 7.64
CA GLU A 79 3.72 13.04 6.26
C GLU A 79 4.27 12.01 5.27
N LEU A 80 3.93 10.74 5.48
CA LEU A 80 4.29 9.66 4.56
C LEU A 80 3.29 9.63 3.37
N GLU A 81 3.71 9.04 2.27
CA GLU A 81 2.84 8.72 1.14
C GLU A 81 2.87 7.20 0.93
N VAL A 82 1.70 6.60 0.66
CA VAL A 82 1.59 5.20 0.29
C VAL A 82 0.91 5.09 -1.06
N GLU A 83 1.41 4.19 -1.90
CA GLU A 83 0.83 3.84 -3.17
C GLU A 83 0.18 2.46 -3.06
N VAL A 84 -1.11 2.40 -3.31
CA VAL A 84 -1.90 1.16 -3.34
C VAL A 84 -2.15 0.79 -4.79
N THR A 85 -1.63 -0.34 -5.24
CA THR A 85 -1.82 -0.85 -6.59
C THR A 85 -2.70 -2.10 -6.56
N ASN A 86 -3.83 -2.07 -7.26
CA ASN A 86 -4.66 -3.24 -7.48
C ASN A 86 -4.04 -4.12 -8.59
N SER A 87 -4.20 -5.44 -8.45
CA SER A 87 -3.98 -6.45 -9.51
C SER A 87 -4.53 -6.09 -10.90
N GLU A 88 -5.60 -5.28 -10.99
CA GLU A 88 -6.15 -4.79 -12.27
C GLU A 88 -5.37 -3.63 -12.90
N GLY A 89 -4.30 -3.16 -12.26
CA GLY A 89 -3.41 -2.09 -12.73
C GLY A 89 -3.80 -0.68 -12.28
N GLY A 90 -4.90 -0.52 -11.55
CA GLY A 90 -5.25 0.76 -10.92
C GLY A 90 -4.35 1.06 -9.73
N SER A 91 -3.77 2.27 -9.67
CA SER A 91 -2.99 2.76 -8.53
C SER A 91 -3.68 3.92 -7.82
N VAL A 92 -3.59 3.99 -6.51
CA VAL A 92 -4.10 5.09 -5.71
C VAL A 92 -3.01 5.51 -4.76
N ARG A 93 -2.62 6.79 -4.81
CA ARG A 93 -1.70 7.35 -3.83
C ARG A 93 -2.49 7.96 -2.70
N ILE A 94 -2.11 7.63 -1.48
CA ILE A 94 -2.75 8.15 -0.28
C ILE A 94 -1.65 8.83 0.53
N SER A 95 -1.86 10.10 0.83
CA SER A 95 -0.96 10.89 1.67
C SER A 95 -1.76 11.47 2.83
N ALA A 96 -1.07 12.00 3.84
CA ALA A 96 -1.70 12.76 4.91
C ALA A 96 -2.49 14.00 4.40
N LYS A 97 -2.21 14.47 3.19
CA LYS A 97 -2.94 15.57 2.53
C LYS A 97 -4.22 15.10 1.81
N GLY A 98 -4.46 13.79 1.74
CA GLY A 98 -5.62 13.18 1.09
C GLY A 98 -5.25 12.04 0.13
N ALA A 99 -6.28 11.30 -0.30
CA ALA A 99 -6.15 10.28 -1.33
C ALA A 99 -6.24 10.93 -2.73
N VAL A 100 -5.24 10.67 -3.56
CA VAL A 100 -5.18 11.06 -4.97
C VAL A 100 -5.16 9.79 -5.81
N VAL A 101 -6.26 9.55 -6.53
CA VAL A 101 -6.34 8.45 -7.49
C VAL A 101 -5.48 8.79 -8.70
N LYS A 102 -4.50 7.94 -9.02
CA LYS A 102 -3.71 8.06 -10.25
C LYS A 102 -3.99 6.83 -11.10
N SER A 103 -4.69 7.00 -12.20
CA SER A 103 -4.83 5.93 -13.18
C SER A 103 -3.48 5.68 -13.86
N VAL A 104 -2.69 4.74 -13.34
CA VAL A 104 -1.55 4.18 -14.08
C VAL A 104 -2.12 3.27 -15.15
N ALA A 105 -1.95 3.65 -16.41
CA ALA A 105 -2.21 2.78 -17.54
C ALA A 105 -1.08 1.73 -17.63
N LYS A 106 -1.41 0.51 -17.19
CA LYS A 106 -0.89 -0.80 -17.63
C LYS A 106 0.64 -0.98 -17.72
N LYS A 107 1.19 -1.77 -16.79
CA LYS A 107 2.07 -2.93 -17.06
C LYS A 107 2.30 -3.67 -15.73
N LEU A 108 1.53 -4.72 -15.47
CA LEU A 108 2.03 -5.80 -14.62
C LEU A 108 2.08 -7.03 -15.50
N ASP A 109 3.18 -7.09 -16.26
CA ASP A 109 3.68 -8.32 -16.86
C ASP A 109 4.10 -9.19 -15.67
N LEU A 110 3.16 -9.97 -15.12
CA LEU A 110 3.53 -11.12 -14.31
C LEU A 110 3.94 -12.20 -15.32
N GLY A 111 5.21 -12.15 -15.66
CA GLY A 111 5.84 -13.07 -16.57
C GLY A 111 5.67 -14.51 -16.11
N ARG A 112 5.08 -15.28 -17.02
CA ARG A 112 5.19 -16.73 -17.26
C ARG A 112 4.16 -17.66 -16.62
#